data_AF-A0A829YCE4-F1
#
_entry.id   AF-A0A829YCE4-F1
#
_cell.length_a   1.000
_cell.length_b   1.000
_cell.length_c   1.000
_cell.angle_alpha   90.00
_cell.angle_beta   90.00
_cell.angle_gamma   90.00
#
_symmetry.space_group_name_H-M   'P 1'
#
loop_
_entity.id
_entity.type
_entity.pdbx_description
1 polymer ?
#
loop_
_entity_poly.entity_id
_entity_poly.type
_entity_poly.pdbx_seq_one_letter_code
_entity_poly.pdbx_strand_id
1 'polypeptide(L)'
;MTMRLLTFATIAIGALVSAGASAATIFQENFAGGLGTFTSSGSVATGSYGARMRGGLSGGAQITSAAISTAGFTNVQLSFDRTTSGLDLGEAAVASFSTDGSTFTQLESVRTASGRVTLSLGAGANNQSRVFLRFAVNASSLLETYTVANIVLDGTGGSDPDPGGGVLPPVSSIETDGPFSTTIDMNAGSGRSGWVVRPTTLGQNGLRHPVFVWGPGAGATPSSYEFHLRRLASHGFVVYSEVSTSSGSEIRAALDWLVSENGRAGSPYYQRLALDRMAAGGHSRGSIGTFAIASDSRLKTTIHVAGGSFDGNGSRNLRNPAIYICGENDTTATPNCERDYSATTVPIVFTIMDNVDHINAARSGLPAITAWLRWQIGGETDRRGMFIGAGCYFCGGIWSTRSKNW
;
A
#
# COMPACT_ATOMS: atom_id res chain seq x y z
N MET A 1 -17.04 59.17 14.77
CA MET A 1 -16.84 58.79 13.34
C MET A 1 -15.43 58.23 13.25
N THR A 2 -15.31 56.91 13.40
CA THR A 2 -14.04 56.22 13.71
C THR A 2 -13.46 55.65 12.41
N MET A 3 -12.33 56.19 11.98
CA MET A 3 -11.62 55.77 10.77
C MET A 3 -10.79 54.52 11.10
N ARG A 4 -11.16 53.35 10.55
CA ARG A 4 -10.39 52.10 10.66
C ARG A 4 -9.42 51.99 9.48
N LEU A 5 -8.12 51.92 9.78
CA LEU A 5 -7.09 51.51 8.84
C LEU A 5 -7.36 50.09 8.32
N LEU A 6 -7.39 49.92 6.99
CA LEU A 6 -7.30 48.61 6.35
C LEU A 6 -5.83 48.21 6.22
N THR A 7 -5.44 47.16 6.93
CA THR A 7 -4.16 46.47 6.71
C THR A 7 -4.37 45.43 5.61
N PHE A 8 -3.80 45.65 4.43
CA PHE A 8 -3.74 44.63 3.37
C PHE A 8 -2.66 43.61 3.73
N ALA A 9 -3.06 42.38 4.06
CA ALA A 9 -2.15 41.24 4.16
C ALA A 9 -2.07 40.56 2.79
N THR A 10 -0.93 40.72 2.12
CA THR A 10 -0.57 40.00 0.89
C THR A 10 -0.40 38.52 1.22
N ILE A 11 -1.35 37.68 0.83
CA ILE A 11 -1.21 36.22 0.93
C ILE A 11 -0.36 35.77 -0.26
N ALA A 12 0.87 35.37 0.00
CA ALA A 12 1.69 34.63 -0.95
C ALA A 12 1.05 33.26 -1.20
N ILE A 13 0.52 33.06 -2.40
CA ILE A 13 0.06 31.75 -2.88
C ILE A 13 1.32 30.91 -3.12
N GLY A 14 1.69 30.11 -2.13
CA GLY A 14 2.62 29.01 -2.34
C GLY A 14 1.93 27.97 -3.22
N ALA A 15 2.32 27.90 -4.49
CA ALA A 15 1.95 26.79 -5.35
C ALA A 15 2.53 25.51 -4.73
N LEU A 16 1.67 24.67 -4.15
CA LEU A 16 2.00 23.28 -3.88
C LEU A 16 2.11 22.58 -5.23
N VAL A 17 3.33 22.59 -5.78
CA VAL A 17 3.72 21.71 -6.87
C VAL A 17 3.53 20.29 -6.34
N SER A 18 2.58 19.55 -6.91
CA SER A 18 2.46 18.11 -6.69
C SER A 18 3.83 17.49 -7.00
N ALA A 19 4.51 16.95 -5.99
CA ALA A 19 5.76 16.25 -6.19
C ALA A 19 5.49 15.08 -7.13
N GLY A 20 5.94 15.20 -8.39
CA GLY A 20 5.94 14.08 -9.33
C GLY A 20 6.71 12.92 -8.70
N ALA A 21 6.26 11.69 -8.96
CA ALA A 21 6.94 10.50 -8.47
C ALA A 21 8.44 10.60 -8.79
N SER A 22 9.27 10.70 -7.76
CA SER A 22 10.71 10.94 -7.92
C SER A 22 11.45 9.61 -7.96
N ALA A 23 12.47 9.54 -8.80
CA ALA A 23 13.46 8.47 -8.71
C ALA A 23 14.13 8.52 -7.32
N ALA A 24 14.24 7.37 -6.67
CA ALA A 24 14.83 7.20 -5.36
C ALA A 24 15.74 5.98 -5.34
N THR A 25 16.83 6.09 -4.60
CA THR A 25 17.80 5.01 -4.43
C THR A 25 17.30 3.97 -3.44
N ILE A 26 17.10 2.75 -3.94
CA ILE A 26 16.67 1.57 -3.19
C ILE A 26 17.88 0.94 -2.48
N PHE A 27 19.02 0.86 -3.17
CA PHE A 27 20.23 0.22 -2.67
C PHE A 27 21.48 0.83 -3.30
N GLN A 28 22.60 0.86 -2.57
CA GLN A 28 23.90 1.26 -3.10
C GLN A 28 25.04 0.48 -2.45
N GLU A 29 26.10 0.21 -3.22
CA GLU A 29 27.33 -0.42 -2.75
C GLU A 29 28.53 0.07 -3.57
N ASN A 30 29.61 0.46 -2.91
CA ASN A 30 30.84 0.95 -3.56
C ASN A 30 32.07 0.07 -3.27
N PHE A 31 31.92 -0.95 -2.43
CA PHE A 31 32.93 -1.90 -1.97
C PHE A 31 34.12 -1.29 -1.21
N ALA A 32 33.98 -0.05 -0.71
CA ALA A 32 35.05 0.61 0.04
C ALA A 32 35.41 -0.12 1.35
N GLY A 33 34.44 -0.83 1.94
CA GLY A 33 34.60 -1.63 3.16
C GLY A 33 34.72 -3.14 2.94
N GLY A 34 35.03 -3.59 1.72
CA GLY A 34 34.99 -5.01 1.35
C GLY A 34 33.74 -5.36 0.54
N LEU A 35 33.23 -6.59 0.64
CA LEU A 35 32.06 -7.03 -0.15
C LEU A 35 30.72 -6.50 0.39
N GLY A 36 30.71 -5.85 1.56
CA GLY A 36 29.48 -5.37 2.18
C GLY A 36 28.48 -6.50 2.40
N THR A 37 27.29 -6.39 1.83
CA THR A 37 26.23 -7.42 1.91
C THR A 37 26.32 -8.49 0.82
N PHE A 38 27.31 -8.42 -0.06
CA PHE A 38 27.53 -9.44 -1.08
C PHE A 38 28.28 -10.65 -0.51
N THR A 39 27.90 -11.81 -1.01
CA THR A 39 28.66 -13.06 -0.86
C THR A 39 29.39 -13.37 -2.16
N SER A 40 30.53 -14.05 -2.07
CA SER A 40 31.35 -14.40 -3.23
C SER A 40 31.52 -15.90 -3.40
N SER A 41 31.70 -16.33 -4.65
CA SER A 41 32.23 -17.65 -5.01
C SER A 41 33.36 -17.49 -6.02
N GLY A 42 34.39 -18.32 -5.92
CA GLY A 42 35.61 -18.22 -6.74
C GLY A 42 36.57 -17.12 -6.27
N SER A 43 37.44 -16.66 -7.19
CA SER A 43 38.46 -15.65 -6.90
C SER A 43 37.90 -14.23 -6.98
N VAL A 44 37.64 -13.63 -5.82
CA VAL A 44 37.12 -12.26 -5.69
C VAL A 44 38.01 -11.46 -4.74
N ALA A 45 38.39 -10.25 -5.15
CA ALA A 45 39.12 -9.30 -4.32
C ALA A 45 38.48 -7.90 -4.40
N THR A 46 38.44 -7.19 -3.29
CA THR A 46 37.93 -5.82 -3.19
C THR A 46 39.06 -4.81 -2.98
N GLY A 47 38.84 -3.56 -3.36
CA GLY A 47 39.80 -2.47 -3.18
C GLY A 47 39.21 -1.13 -3.62
N SER A 48 40.04 -0.11 -3.76
CA SER A 48 39.62 1.22 -4.26
C SER A 48 39.00 1.20 -5.67
N TYR A 49 39.20 0.10 -6.40
CA TYR A 49 38.64 -0.15 -7.73
C TYR A 49 37.28 -0.89 -7.71
N GLY A 50 36.71 -1.19 -6.54
CA GLY A 50 35.51 -2.01 -6.39
C GLY A 50 35.79 -3.50 -6.17
N ALA A 51 34.84 -4.36 -6.55
CA ALA A 51 34.97 -5.81 -6.48
C ALA A 51 35.46 -6.38 -7.82
N ARG A 52 36.61 -7.06 -7.80
CA ARG A 52 37.22 -7.72 -8.97
C ARG A 52 37.07 -9.23 -8.87
N MET A 53 36.34 -9.80 -9.82
CA MET A 53 36.21 -11.23 -10.07
C MET A 53 37.24 -11.65 -11.11
N ARG A 54 37.84 -12.84 -10.95
CA ARG A 54 38.77 -13.42 -11.93
C ARG A 54 38.23 -14.73 -12.50
N GLY A 55 38.58 -15.02 -13.75
CA GLY A 55 38.40 -16.34 -14.33
C GLY A 55 39.30 -17.38 -13.67
N GLY A 56 39.27 -18.61 -14.17
CA GLY A 56 40.16 -19.66 -13.70
C GLY A 56 39.86 -21.04 -14.27
N LEU A 57 40.79 -21.97 -14.03
CA LEU A 57 40.74 -23.34 -14.56
C LEU A 57 39.54 -24.15 -14.05
N SER A 58 38.97 -23.78 -12.90
CA SER A 58 37.76 -24.38 -12.33
C SER A 58 36.47 -23.61 -12.68
N GLY A 59 36.56 -22.63 -13.58
CA GLY A 59 35.47 -21.73 -13.96
C GLY A 59 35.55 -20.35 -13.33
N GLY A 60 34.52 -19.57 -13.63
CA GLY A 60 34.35 -18.18 -13.27
C GLY A 60 34.14 -17.85 -11.79
N ALA A 61 34.42 -16.60 -11.41
CA ALA A 61 34.06 -16.06 -10.09
C ALA A 61 32.79 -15.20 -10.16
N GLN A 62 32.08 -15.09 -9.04
CA GLN A 62 30.85 -14.31 -8.93
C GLN A 62 30.67 -13.68 -7.55
N ILE A 63 29.86 -12.61 -7.51
CA ILE A 63 29.31 -12.03 -6.30
C ILE A 63 27.79 -11.94 -6.39
N THR A 64 27.10 -12.20 -5.28
CA THR A 64 25.64 -12.11 -5.17
C THR A 64 25.26 -11.30 -3.94
N SER A 65 24.40 -10.30 -4.11
CA SER A 65 23.93 -9.46 -3.00
C SER A 65 23.10 -10.27 -1.99
N ALA A 66 22.95 -9.75 -0.78
CA ALA A 66 21.81 -10.10 0.06
C ALA A 66 20.47 -9.72 -0.63
N ALA A 67 19.36 -10.16 -0.06
CA ALA A 67 18.04 -9.78 -0.53
C ALA A 67 17.83 -8.26 -0.39
N ILE A 68 17.45 -7.60 -1.48
CA ILE A 68 17.11 -6.18 -1.55
C ILE A 68 15.61 -6.06 -1.78
N SER A 69 14.90 -5.29 -0.94
CA SER A 69 13.48 -5.03 -1.17
C SER A 69 13.30 -3.91 -2.19
N THR A 70 12.53 -4.16 -3.25
CA THR A 70 12.05 -3.14 -4.20
C THR A 70 10.57 -2.83 -3.99
N ALA A 71 10.01 -3.22 -2.84
CA ALA A 71 8.63 -2.94 -2.45
C ALA A 71 8.35 -1.42 -2.49
N GLY A 72 7.23 -1.03 -3.09
CA GLY A 72 6.85 0.38 -3.28
C GLY A 72 7.55 1.08 -4.44
N PHE A 73 8.46 0.40 -5.16
CA PHE A 73 9.16 0.96 -6.31
C PHE A 73 8.76 0.30 -7.62
N THR A 74 8.61 1.14 -8.65
CA THR A 74 8.45 0.73 -10.05
C THR A 74 9.59 1.32 -10.89
N ASN A 75 9.71 0.91 -12.16
CA ASN A 75 10.81 1.34 -13.03
C ASN A 75 12.18 1.12 -12.38
N VAL A 76 12.39 -0.08 -11.82
CA VAL A 76 13.63 -0.41 -11.12
C VAL A 76 14.79 -0.50 -12.11
N GLN A 77 15.84 0.28 -11.86
CA GLN A 77 17.02 0.38 -12.70
C GLN A 77 18.29 0.11 -11.89
N LEU A 78 19.18 -0.70 -12.44
CA LEU A 78 20.49 -1.00 -11.89
C LEU A 78 21.55 -0.20 -12.64
N SER A 79 22.25 0.67 -11.92
CA SER A 79 23.41 1.41 -12.42
C SER A 79 24.68 0.95 -11.74
N PHE A 80 25.78 0.74 -12.48
CA PHE A 80 27.07 0.36 -11.91
C PHE A 80 28.22 0.66 -12.88
N ASP A 81 29.42 0.87 -12.33
CA ASP A 81 30.64 0.99 -13.09
C ASP A 81 31.24 -0.40 -13.30
N ARG A 82 31.72 -0.69 -14.52
CA ARG A 82 32.29 -1.99 -14.82
C ARG A 82 33.49 -1.92 -15.74
N THR A 83 34.41 -2.87 -15.62
CA THR A 83 35.55 -3.02 -16.53
C THR A 83 35.90 -4.49 -16.70
N THR A 84 36.01 -4.94 -17.95
CA THR A 84 36.52 -6.27 -18.31
C THR A 84 37.96 -6.17 -18.80
N SER A 85 38.78 -7.17 -18.52
CA SER A 85 40.13 -7.28 -19.07
C SER A 85 40.41 -8.70 -19.51
N GLY A 86 40.91 -8.85 -20.75
CA GLY A 86 41.45 -10.12 -21.25
C GLY A 86 40.45 -11.16 -21.72
N LEU A 87 39.13 -10.90 -21.73
CA LEU A 87 38.13 -11.92 -22.08
C LEU A 87 38.21 -12.38 -23.55
N ASP A 88 38.28 -13.69 -23.73
CA ASP A 88 38.37 -14.38 -25.02
C ASP A 88 36.99 -14.61 -25.68
N LEU A 89 37.00 -15.05 -26.93
CA LEU A 89 35.77 -15.43 -27.64
C LEU A 89 35.08 -16.61 -26.93
N GLY A 90 33.82 -16.41 -26.54
CA GLY A 90 33.05 -17.38 -25.76
C GLY A 90 33.02 -17.08 -24.26
N GLU A 91 33.83 -16.14 -23.79
CA GLU A 91 33.85 -15.67 -22.41
C GLU A 91 33.01 -14.40 -22.24
N ALA A 92 32.50 -14.20 -21.02
CA ALA A 92 31.64 -13.08 -20.73
C ALA A 92 31.67 -12.64 -19.27
N ALA A 93 31.61 -11.34 -19.08
CA ALA A 93 31.11 -10.72 -17.86
C ALA A 93 29.59 -10.61 -17.94
N VAL A 94 28.91 -11.04 -16.88
CA VAL A 94 27.46 -11.17 -16.83
C VAL A 94 26.91 -10.41 -15.62
N ALA A 95 25.91 -9.55 -15.86
CA ALA A 95 25.07 -8.96 -14.83
C ALA A 95 23.66 -9.57 -14.91
N SER A 96 23.10 -9.93 -13.76
CA SER A 96 21.81 -10.63 -13.68
C SER A 96 21.08 -10.29 -12.40
N PHE A 97 19.76 -10.50 -12.38
CA PHE A 97 18.95 -10.38 -11.16
C PHE A 97 18.06 -11.60 -10.95
N SER A 98 17.57 -11.77 -9.72
CA SER A 98 16.65 -12.84 -9.34
C SER A 98 15.64 -12.34 -8.31
N THR A 99 14.43 -12.88 -8.31
CA THR A 99 13.39 -12.61 -7.28
C THR A 99 13.19 -13.79 -6.32
N ASP A 100 13.80 -14.94 -6.60
CA ASP A 100 13.73 -16.15 -5.77
C ASP A 100 15.08 -16.51 -5.11
N GLY A 101 16.17 -15.89 -5.56
CA GLY A 101 17.55 -16.14 -5.13
C GLY A 101 18.21 -17.34 -5.80
N SER A 102 17.55 -18.01 -6.74
CA SER A 102 18.04 -19.22 -7.41
C SER A 102 18.07 -19.09 -8.92
N THR A 103 16.99 -18.60 -9.54
CA THR A 103 16.88 -18.40 -10.99
C THR A 103 17.23 -16.97 -11.33
N PHE A 104 18.26 -16.76 -12.15
CA PHE A 104 18.76 -15.43 -12.48
C PHE A 104 18.48 -15.07 -13.94
N THR A 105 17.74 -13.98 -14.14
CA THR A 105 17.52 -13.35 -15.44
C THR A 105 18.71 -12.48 -15.79
N GLN A 106 19.30 -12.73 -16.96
CA GLN A 106 20.43 -11.97 -17.48
C GLN A 106 19.98 -10.56 -17.90
N LEU A 107 20.69 -9.54 -17.42
CA LEU A 107 20.52 -8.14 -17.83
C LEU A 107 21.57 -7.73 -18.87
N GLU A 108 22.78 -8.27 -18.75
CA GLU A 108 23.90 -8.02 -19.65
C GLU A 108 24.80 -9.26 -19.74
N SER A 109 25.38 -9.48 -20.91
CA SER A 109 26.51 -10.39 -21.13
C SER A 109 27.46 -9.76 -22.15
N VAL A 110 28.69 -9.45 -21.72
CA VAL A 110 29.64 -8.67 -22.51
C VAL A 110 31.06 -9.21 -22.38
N ARG A 111 31.80 -9.21 -23.50
CA ARG A 111 33.22 -9.56 -23.53
C ARG A 111 34.13 -8.35 -23.32
N THR A 112 33.70 -7.17 -23.76
CA THR A 112 34.47 -5.93 -23.63
C THR A 112 33.57 -4.81 -23.13
N ALA A 113 33.86 -4.30 -21.93
CA ALA A 113 33.15 -3.20 -21.32
C ALA A 113 34.08 -2.33 -20.48
N SER A 114 33.84 -1.02 -20.50
CA SER A 114 34.44 -0.05 -19.57
C SER A 114 33.45 1.09 -19.33
N GLY A 115 33.34 1.55 -18.10
CA GLY A 115 32.50 2.69 -17.69
C GLY A 115 31.15 2.29 -17.08
N ARG A 116 30.34 3.31 -16.81
CA ARG A 116 29.01 3.18 -16.18
C ARG A 116 27.98 2.63 -17.16
N VAL A 117 27.07 1.80 -16.66
CA VAL A 117 25.85 1.40 -17.39
C VAL A 117 24.65 1.53 -16.46
N THR A 118 23.48 1.73 -17.06
CA THR A 118 22.17 1.65 -16.41
C THR A 118 21.32 0.63 -17.17
N LEU A 119 20.84 -0.40 -16.46
CA LEU A 119 20.05 -1.50 -17.00
C LEU A 119 18.69 -1.53 -16.32
N SER A 120 17.62 -1.60 -17.09
CA SER A 120 16.28 -1.83 -16.54
C SER A 120 16.14 -3.28 -16.11
N LEU A 121 15.64 -3.52 -14.90
CA LEU A 121 15.31 -4.89 -14.43
C LEU A 121 13.96 -5.38 -14.98
N GLY A 122 13.19 -4.50 -15.62
CA GLY A 122 11.87 -4.81 -16.12
C GLY A 122 10.81 -4.96 -15.03
N ALA A 123 9.56 -5.19 -15.44
CA ALA A 123 8.40 -5.21 -14.55
C ALA A 123 8.47 -6.31 -13.47
N GLY A 124 9.19 -7.40 -13.73
CA GLY A 124 9.35 -8.52 -12.78
C GLY A 124 10.10 -8.14 -11.50
N ALA A 125 10.90 -7.06 -11.51
CA ALA A 125 11.59 -6.56 -10.33
C ALA A 125 10.84 -5.45 -9.60
N ASN A 126 9.71 -4.96 -10.13
CA ASN A 126 8.90 -3.94 -9.47
C ASN A 126 8.18 -4.54 -8.26
N ASN A 127 8.12 -3.77 -7.18
CA ASN A 127 7.35 -4.10 -5.98
C ASN A 127 7.65 -5.50 -5.40
N GLN A 128 8.92 -5.93 -5.41
CA GLN A 128 9.32 -7.24 -4.92
C GLN A 128 9.82 -7.16 -3.48
N SER A 129 9.42 -8.14 -2.66
CA SER A 129 9.91 -8.26 -1.27
C SER A 129 11.40 -8.64 -1.20
N ARG A 130 11.92 -9.24 -2.27
CA ARG A 130 13.32 -9.62 -2.40
C ARG A 130 13.75 -9.61 -3.87
N VAL A 131 14.87 -8.98 -4.12
CA VAL A 131 15.61 -8.98 -5.38
C VAL A 131 17.07 -9.24 -5.04
N PHE A 132 17.73 -10.09 -5.82
CA PHE A 132 19.14 -10.40 -5.68
C PHE A 132 19.86 -9.94 -6.94
N LEU A 133 20.96 -9.22 -6.78
CA LEU A 133 21.84 -8.83 -7.87
C LEU A 133 23.02 -9.79 -7.92
N ARG A 134 23.38 -10.26 -9.12
CA ARG A 134 24.56 -11.10 -9.32
C ARG A 134 25.40 -10.61 -10.48
N PHE A 135 26.69 -10.50 -10.19
CA PHE A 135 27.74 -10.21 -11.16
C PHE A 135 28.66 -11.42 -11.23
N ALA A 136 28.97 -11.89 -12.43
CA ALA A 136 29.82 -13.05 -12.65
C ALA A 136 30.74 -12.83 -13.85
N VAL A 137 31.91 -13.46 -13.83
CA VAL A 137 32.76 -13.60 -15.00
C VAL A 137 32.83 -15.08 -15.34
N ASN A 138 32.52 -15.48 -16.57
CA ASN A 138 32.78 -16.82 -17.07
C ASN A 138 34.00 -16.76 -17.98
N ALA A 139 35.13 -17.19 -17.45
CA ALA A 139 36.46 -16.97 -18.01
C ALA A 139 37.41 -18.09 -17.55
N SER A 140 38.33 -18.48 -18.42
CA SER A 140 39.18 -19.67 -18.25
C SER A 140 40.56 -19.35 -17.65
N SER A 141 40.94 -18.08 -17.58
CA SER A 141 42.23 -17.60 -17.09
C SER A 141 42.12 -16.76 -15.82
N LEU A 142 43.14 -16.86 -14.96
CA LEU A 142 43.28 -15.99 -13.77
C LEU A 142 43.69 -14.55 -14.13
N LEU A 143 44.08 -14.30 -15.37
CA LEU A 143 44.41 -12.96 -15.88
C LEU A 143 43.19 -12.24 -16.48
N GLU A 144 42.13 -12.99 -16.78
CA GLU A 144 40.84 -12.46 -17.19
C GLU A 144 40.06 -11.95 -15.98
N THR A 145 39.59 -10.71 -16.07
CA THR A 145 38.93 -10.07 -14.93
C THR A 145 37.67 -9.30 -15.30
N TYR A 146 36.75 -9.27 -14.36
CA TYR A 146 35.58 -8.41 -14.36
C TYR A 146 35.55 -7.62 -13.05
N THR A 147 35.66 -6.31 -13.15
CA THR A 147 35.60 -5.41 -12.00
C THR A 147 34.28 -4.66 -12.01
N VAL A 148 33.58 -4.61 -10.88
CA VAL A 148 32.32 -3.91 -10.66
C VAL A 148 32.45 -2.95 -9.47
N ALA A 149 31.95 -1.72 -9.62
CA ALA A 149 32.00 -0.69 -8.58
C ALA A 149 30.75 0.20 -8.62
N ASN A 150 30.53 0.97 -7.56
CA ASN A 150 29.51 2.03 -7.47
C ASN A 150 28.12 1.59 -7.94
N ILE A 151 27.68 0.45 -7.43
CA ILE A 151 26.36 -0.12 -7.67
C ILE A 151 25.32 0.80 -7.05
N VAL A 152 24.29 1.12 -7.81
CA VAL A 152 23.09 1.86 -7.39
C VAL A 152 21.89 1.14 -8.00
N LEU A 153 20.93 0.77 -7.16
CA LEU A 153 19.61 0.32 -7.59
C LEU A 153 18.63 1.44 -7.29
N ASP A 154 18.05 2.03 -8.33
CA ASP A 154 17.05 3.10 -8.21
C ASP A 154 15.67 2.58 -8.61
N GLY A 155 14.63 3.24 -8.13
CA GLY A 155 13.27 3.05 -8.60
C GLY A 155 12.45 4.32 -8.47
N THR A 156 11.37 4.42 -9.23
CA THR A 156 10.41 5.50 -9.09
C THR A 156 9.42 5.14 -7.98
N GLY A 157 9.43 5.93 -6.91
CA GLY A 157 8.55 5.77 -5.76
C GLY A 157 7.56 6.93 -5.64
N GLY A 158 6.30 6.61 -5.30
CA GLY A 158 5.33 7.57 -4.81
C GLY A 158 5.16 7.38 -3.30
N SER A 159 5.81 8.26 -2.52
CA SER A 159 5.79 8.37 -1.04
C SER A 159 6.28 7.17 -0.21
N ASP A 160 7.30 7.46 0.62
CA ASP A 160 7.91 6.76 1.77
C ASP A 160 7.89 5.21 1.89
N PRO A 161 9.04 4.58 2.25
CA PRO A 161 9.12 3.15 2.51
C PRO A 161 8.45 2.79 3.86
N ASP A 162 7.32 2.08 3.81
CA ASP A 162 6.83 1.28 4.95
C ASP A 162 7.68 0.00 5.06
N PRO A 163 8.41 -0.22 6.18
CA PRO A 163 9.16 -1.43 6.40
C PRO A 163 8.19 -2.59 6.67
N GLY A 164 7.81 -3.29 5.61
CA GLY A 164 7.34 -4.68 5.64
C GLY A 164 5.91 -4.91 6.13
N GLY A 165 5.01 -5.17 5.19
CA GLY A 165 3.94 -6.16 5.39
C GLY A 165 2.50 -5.67 5.29
N GLY A 166 2.23 -4.38 5.13
CA GLY A 166 0.85 -3.85 5.05
C GLY A 166 0.16 -3.96 3.68
N VAL A 167 0.90 -4.34 2.64
CA VAL A 167 0.40 -4.44 1.26
C VAL A 167 -0.26 -5.80 1.08
N LEU A 168 -1.55 -5.79 0.81
CA LEU A 168 -2.33 -6.99 0.55
C LEU A 168 -1.96 -7.57 -0.82
N PRO A 169 -1.94 -8.91 -0.99
CA PRO A 169 -1.83 -9.51 -2.30
C PRO A 169 -2.94 -8.99 -3.24
N PRO A 170 -2.63 -8.76 -4.53
CA PRO A 170 -3.62 -8.32 -5.49
C PRO A 170 -4.70 -9.38 -5.66
N VAL A 171 -5.92 -8.95 -6.00
CA VAL A 171 -7.05 -9.83 -6.28
C VAL A 171 -7.64 -9.52 -7.64
N SER A 172 -8.07 -10.57 -8.35
CA SER A 172 -8.71 -10.45 -9.66
C SER A 172 -10.13 -9.89 -9.59
N SER A 173 -10.78 -9.94 -8.43
CA SER A 173 -12.16 -9.49 -8.24
C SER A 173 -12.35 -8.83 -6.87
N ILE A 174 -13.21 -7.81 -6.84
CA ILE A 174 -13.73 -7.14 -5.63
C ILE A 174 -15.20 -7.52 -5.36
N GLU A 175 -15.82 -8.25 -6.28
CA GLU A 175 -17.21 -8.67 -6.24
C GLU A 175 -17.40 -10.00 -5.49
N THR A 176 -16.32 -10.74 -5.28
CA THR A 176 -16.29 -12.07 -4.67
C THR A 176 -15.38 -12.08 -3.45
N ASP A 177 -15.45 -13.15 -2.66
CA ASP A 177 -14.53 -13.34 -1.54
C ASP A 177 -13.07 -13.36 -2.02
N GLY A 178 -12.17 -12.83 -1.19
CA GLY A 178 -10.74 -12.86 -1.42
C GLY A 178 -10.11 -14.20 -1.06
N PRO A 179 -8.77 -14.33 -1.19
CA PRO A 179 -8.08 -15.61 -1.05
C PRO A 179 -7.93 -16.09 0.40
N PHE A 180 -8.25 -15.26 1.40
CA PHE A 180 -8.07 -15.61 2.80
C PHE A 180 -9.32 -16.29 3.37
N SER A 181 -9.15 -17.49 3.92
CA SER A 181 -10.18 -18.07 4.79
C SER A 181 -10.36 -17.20 6.03
N THR A 182 -11.60 -17.06 6.51
CA THR A 182 -11.93 -16.16 7.61
C THR A 182 -12.38 -16.89 8.87
N THR A 183 -12.08 -16.29 10.02
CA THR A 183 -12.60 -16.68 11.32
C THR A 183 -13.23 -15.48 12.02
N ILE A 184 -14.07 -15.73 13.02
CA ILE A 184 -14.80 -14.72 13.77
C ILE A 184 -14.65 -14.93 15.28
N ASP A 185 -14.30 -13.85 15.99
CA ASP A 185 -14.39 -13.76 17.44
C ASP A 185 -15.53 -12.81 17.79
N MET A 186 -16.56 -13.32 18.47
CA MET A 186 -17.76 -12.58 18.82
C MET A 186 -17.70 -11.89 20.19
N ASN A 187 -16.55 -11.97 20.89
CA ASN A 187 -16.35 -11.42 22.22
C ASN A 187 -15.10 -10.53 22.29
N ALA A 188 -14.87 -9.74 21.23
CA ALA A 188 -13.72 -8.89 21.05
C ALA A 188 -13.94 -7.46 21.59
N GLY A 189 -12.85 -6.68 21.68
CA GLY A 189 -12.87 -5.33 22.25
C GLY A 189 -12.69 -5.32 23.77
N SER A 190 -12.46 -4.13 24.33
CA SER A 190 -12.24 -3.94 25.77
C SER A 190 -13.44 -4.37 26.61
N GLY A 191 -14.66 -4.18 26.09
CA GLY A 191 -15.92 -4.59 26.73
C GLY A 191 -16.41 -5.99 26.35
N ARG A 192 -15.70 -6.72 25.47
CA ARG A 192 -16.13 -8.02 24.89
C ARG A 192 -17.50 -7.98 24.19
N SER A 193 -17.91 -6.79 23.74
CA SER A 193 -19.18 -6.50 23.07
C SER A 193 -19.06 -6.45 21.54
N GLY A 194 -17.84 -6.44 21.01
CA GLY A 194 -17.56 -6.35 19.58
C GLY A 194 -17.24 -7.70 18.94
N TRP A 195 -17.29 -7.70 17.62
CA TRP A 195 -16.88 -8.81 16.76
C TRP A 195 -15.59 -8.44 16.04
N VAL A 196 -14.67 -9.39 15.92
CA VAL A 196 -13.56 -9.31 14.97
C VAL A 196 -13.69 -10.42 13.95
N VAL A 197 -13.79 -10.05 12.68
CA VAL A 197 -13.68 -10.97 11.55
C VAL A 197 -12.34 -10.73 10.87
N ARG A 198 -11.58 -11.80 10.64
CA ARG A 198 -10.20 -11.71 10.17
C ARG A 198 -9.78 -12.95 9.38
N PRO A 199 -8.67 -12.88 8.61
CA PRO A 199 -7.99 -14.07 8.14
C PRO A 199 -7.72 -15.05 9.28
N THR A 200 -7.98 -16.34 9.03
CA THR A 200 -7.79 -17.41 10.02
C THR A 200 -6.33 -17.44 10.48
N THR A 201 -5.39 -17.38 9.53
CA THR A 201 -3.96 -17.31 9.77
C THR A 201 -3.46 -15.89 9.58
N LEU A 202 -3.29 -15.16 10.69
CA LEU A 202 -2.67 -13.84 10.67
C LEU A 202 -1.16 -13.95 10.46
N GLY A 203 -0.56 -13.00 9.74
CA GLY A 203 0.90 -12.96 9.65
C GLY A 203 1.52 -13.92 8.65
N GLN A 204 0.70 -14.60 7.83
CA GLN A 204 1.20 -15.51 6.82
C GLN A 204 2.17 -14.79 5.89
N ASN A 205 3.35 -15.37 5.67
CA ASN A 205 4.42 -14.77 4.87
C ASN A 205 4.89 -13.39 5.34
N GLY A 206 4.70 -13.06 6.63
CA GLY A 206 5.06 -11.75 7.19
C GLY A 206 4.03 -10.65 6.92
N LEU A 207 2.84 -10.98 6.39
CA LEU A 207 1.79 -10.01 6.14
C LEU A 207 1.26 -9.39 7.44
N ARG A 208 1.33 -8.07 7.56
CA ARG A 208 0.62 -7.29 8.57
C ARG A 208 -0.70 -6.82 7.97
N HIS A 209 -1.80 -7.10 8.65
CA HIS A 209 -3.13 -6.88 8.09
C HIS A 209 -3.59 -5.45 8.34
N PRO A 210 -4.02 -4.70 7.31
CA PRO A 210 -4.68 -3.42 7.49
C PRO A 210 -5.97 -3.58 8.31
N VAL A 211 -6.30 -2.55 9.07
CA VAL A 211 -7.41 -2.57 10.03
C VAL A 211 -8.58 -1.77 9.49
N PHE A 212 -9.78 -2.33 9.57
CA PHE A 212 -11.02 -1.61 9.29
C PHE A 212 -11.99 -1.74 10.45
N VAL A 213 -12.50 -0.61 10.95
CA VAL A 213 -13.56 -0.61 11.97
C VAL A 213 -14.88 -0.22 11.31
N TRP A 214 -15.86 -1.11 11.35
CA TRP A 214 -17.18 -0.93 10.75
C TRP A 214 -18.23 -0.64 11.81
N GLY A 215 -19.03 0.40 11.58
CA GLY A 215 -20.18 0.76 12.38
C GLY A 215 -21.52 0.31 11.78
N PRO A 216 -22.26 -0.62 12.41
CA PRO A 216 -23.63 -0.96 12.06
C PRO A 216 -24.61 0.23 12.12
N GLY A 217 -25.66 0.16 11.30
CA GLY A 217 -26.79 1.07 11.33
C GLY A 217 -27.61 1.02 12.63
N ALA A 218 -28.53 1.97 12.80
CA ALA A 218 -29.31 2.07 14.02
C ALA A 218 -30.16 0.82 14.29
N GLY A 219 -30.08 0.30 15.52
CA GLY A 219 -30.81 -0.90 15.94
C GLY A 219 -30.22 -2.21 15.43
N ALA A 220 -29.16 -2.16 14.62
CA ALA A 220 -28.45 -3.35 14.16
C ALA A 220 -27.24 -3.67 15.04
N THR A 221 -26.78 -4.91 14.94
CA THR A 221 -25.58 -5.42 15.60
C THR A 221 -24.60 -5.93 14.54
N PRO A 222 -23.35 -6.30 14.90
CA PRO A 222 -22.41 -6.87 13.95
C PRO A 222 -22.94 -8.08 13.17
N SER A 223 -23.83 -8.89 13.76
CA SER A 223 -24.38 -10.08 13.09
C SER A 223 -25.22 -9.74 11.86
N SER A 224 -25.91 -8.59 11.85
CA SER A 224 -26.64 -8.11 10.67
C SER A 224 -25.71 -7.82 9.47
N TYR A 225 -24.41 -7.69 9.71
CA TYR A 225 -23.39 -7.40 8.71
C TYR A 225 -22.41 -8.56 8.54
N GLU A 226 -22.65 -9.76 9.09
CA GLU A 226 -21.64 -10.84 9.07
C GLU A 226 -21.10 -11.14 7.66
N PHE A 227 -21.97 -11.24 6.66
CA PHE A 227 -21.57 -11.41 5.27
C PHE A 227 -20.61 -10.31 4.79
N HIS A 228 -20.91 -9.06 5.12
CA HIS A 228 -20.10 -7.89 4.78
C HIS A 228 -18.73 -7.94 5.47
N LEU A 229 -18.72 -8.23 6.77
CA LEU A 229 -17.49 -8.33 7.56
C LEU A 229 -16.60 -9.48 7.07
N ARG A 230 -17.19 -10.62 6.72
CA ARG A 230 -16.47 -11.77 6.13
C ARG A 230 -15.90 -11.48 4.75
N ARG A 231 -16.65 -10.79 3.87
CA ARG A 231 -16.14 -10.37 2.57
C ARG A 231 -14.85 -9.56 2.76
N LEU A 232 -14.91 -8.51 3.56
CA LEU A 232 -13.74 -7.65 3.79
C LEU A 232 -12.58 -8.43 4.43
N ALA A 233 -12.86 -9.26 5.44
CA ALA A 233 -11.83 -10.09 6.05
C ALA A 233 -11.18 -11.09 5.08
N SER A 234 -11.94 -11.65 4.13
CA SER A 234 -11.42 -12.57 3.11
C SER A 234 -10.47 -11.89 2.11
N HIS A 235 -10.56 -10.56 2.00
CA HIS A 235 -9.58 -9.75 1.29
C HIS A 235 -8.32 -9.47 2.12
N GLY A 236 -8.22 -9.94 3.36
CA GLY A 236 -7.02 -9.80 4.18
C GLY A 236 -7.07 -8.67 5.20
N PHE A 237 -8.20 -7.99 5.36
CA PHE A 237 -8.39 -6.98 6.41
C PHE A 237 -8.67 -7.65 7.78
N VAL A 238 -8.23 -7.03 8.87
CA VAL A 238 -8.78 -7.31 10.19
C VAL A 238 -9.92 -6.34 10.42
N VAL A 239 -11.15 -6.87 10.49
CA VAL A 239 -12.38 -6.08 10.53
C VAL A 239 -13.01 -6.17 11.91
N TYR A 240 -13.08 -5.05 12.61
CA TYR A 240 -13.80 -4.94 13.87
C TYR A 240 -15.19 -4.34 13.66
N SER A 241 -16.20 -4.81 14.39
CA SER A 241 -17.54 -4.22 14.40
C SER A 241 -18.19 -4.34 15.77
N GLU A 242 -18.81 -3.26 16.24
CA GLU A 242 -19.58 -3.20 17.48
C GLU A 242 -20.81 -2.31 17.25
N VAL A 243 -21.88 -2.49 18.02
CA VAL A 243 -23.08 -1.64 17.96
C VAL A 243 -22.69 -0.17 18.00
N SER A 244 -23.06 0.57 16.96
CA SER A 244 -22.61 1.96 16.83
C SER A 244 -23.47 2.97 17.57
N THR A 245 -22.80 4.03 18.00
CA THR A 245 -23.36 5.25 18.54
C THR A 245 -23.05 6.43 17.59
N SER A 246 -23.72 7.56 17.80
CA SER A 246 -23.44 8.76 17.01
C SER A 246 -22.15 9.48 17.42
N SER A 247 -21.54 9.13 18.57
CA SER A 247 -20.28 9.74 19.02
C SER A 247 -19.04 9.04 18.42
N GLY A 248 -19.20 7.81 17.93
CA GLY A 248 -18.11 6.97 17.44
C GLY A 248 -17.11 6.57 18.53
N SER A 249 -17.47 6.71 19.81
CA SER A 249 -16.58 6.33 20.92
C SER A 249 -16.19 4.85 20.89
N GLU A 250 -17.11 3.98 20.45
CA GLU A 250 -16.87 2.55 20.25
C GLU A 250 -15.87 2.30 19.11
N ILE A 251 -15.93 3.08 18.03
CA ILE A 251 -14.98 2.99 16.92
C ILE A 251 -13.58 3.36 17.40
N ARG A 252 -13.45 4.45 18.18
CA ARG A 252 -12.18 4.86 18.77
C ARG A 252 -11.63 3.83 19.77
N ALA A 253 -12.49 3.32 20.64
CA ALA A 253 -12.12 2.29 21.61
C ALA A 253 -11.67 0.99 20.93
N ALA A 254 -12.28 0.63 19.80
CA ALA A 254 -11.85 -0.51 18.99
C ALA A 254 -10.44 -0.30 18.40
N LEU A 255 -10.14 0.90 17.89
CA LEU A 255 -8.79 1.25 17.41
C LEU A 255 -7.76 1.14 18.56
N ASP A 256 -8.07 1.68 19.74
CA ASP A 256 -7.21 1.60 20.93
C ASP A 256 -6.95 0.15 21.34
N TRP A 257 -8.01 -0.66 21.38
CA TRP A 257 -7.92 -2.08 21.73
C TRP A 257 -7.08 -2.87 20.72
N LEU A 258 -7.27 -2.67 19.41
CA LEU A 258 -6.48 -3.35 18.38
C LEU A 258 -4.99 -2.97 18.43
N VAL A 259 -4.67 -1.69 18.72
CA VAL A 259 -3.28 -1.25 18.93
C VAL A 259 -2.67 -1.95 20.14
N SER A 260 -3.40 -2.00 21.26
CA SER A 260 -2.97 -2.69 22.47
C SER A 260 -2.75 -4.20 22.23
N GLU A 261 -3.68 -4.85 21.55
CA GLU A 261 -3.59 -6.27 21.20
C GLU A 261 -2.40 -6.55 20.28
N ASN A 262 -2.12 -5.67 19.33
CA ASN A 262 -0.94 -5.78 18.47
C ASN A 262 0.39 -5.69 19.26
N GLY A 263 0.40 -5.02 20.41
CA GLY A 263 1.57 -4.92 21.31
C GLY A 263 1.68 -6.03 22.36
N ARG A 264 0.63 -6.85 22.56
CA ARG A 264 0.57 -7.84 23.65
C ARG A 264 1.08 -9.20 23.19
N ALA A 265 2.22 -9.66 23.71
CA ALA A 265 2.89 -10.91 23.28
C ALA A 265 2.01 -12.18 23.27
N GLY A 266 1.01 -12.26 24.16
CA GLY A 266 0.04 -13.36 24.22
C GLY A 266 -1.22 -13.16 23.38
N SER A 267 -1.29 -12.11 22.57
CA SER A 267 -2.43 -11.84 21.68
C SER A 267 -2.26 -12.56 20.34
N PRO A 268 -3.33 -13.09 19.73
CA PRO A 268 -3.28 -13.56 18.35
C PRO A 268 -2.93 -12.43 17.35
N TYR A 269 -3.07 -11.16 17.75
CA TYR A 269 -2.77 -9.99 16.93
C TYR A 269 -1.32 -9.50 17.09
N TYR A 270 -0.52 -10.10 17.99
CA TYR A 270 0.82 -9.59 18.31
C TYR A 270 1.70 -9.41 17.07
N GLN A 271 2.06 -8.16 16.77
CA GLN A 271 2.84 -7.76 15.60
C GLN A 271 2.23 -8.19 14.24
N ARG A 272 0.92 -8.40 14.17
CA ARG A 272 0.22 -8.86 12.96
C ARG A 272 -0.65 -7.79 12.31
N LEU A 273 -0.81 -6.62 12.90
CA LEU A 273 -1.61 -5.52 12.36
C LEU A 273 -0.73 -4.43 11.76
N ALA A 274 -1.13 -3.90 10.60
CA ALA A 274 -0.52 -2.73 9.98
C ALA A 274 -1.19 -1.47 10.57
N LEU A 275 -0.68 -1.00 11.71
CA LEU A 275 -1.26 0.11 12.47
C LEU A 275 -1.13 1.48 11.77
N ASP A 276 -0.29 1.57 10.74
CA ASP A 276 -0.20 2.69 9.81
C ASP A 276 -1.27 2.64 8.71
N ARG A 277 -2.09 1.58 8.66
CA ARG A 277 -3.11 1.32 7.62
C ARG A 277 -4.46 1.04 8.25
N MET A 278 -4.99 2.02 8.96
CA MET A 278 -6.28 1.93 9.64
C MET A 278 -7.33 2.76 8.91
N ALA A 279 -8.55 2.24 8.79
CA ALA A 279 -9.70 2.95 8.27
C ALA A 279 -10.92 2.71 9.16
N ALA A 280 -11.90 3.61 9.07
CA ALA A 280 -13.18 3.47 9.72
C ALA A 280 -14.32 3.72 8.73
N GLY A 281 -15.45 3.08 8.96
CA GLY A 281 -16.62 3.31 8.13
C GLY A 281 -17.89 2.83 8.80
N GLY A 282 -19.03 3.17 8.23
CA GLY A 282 -20.28 2.65 8.75
C GLY A 282 -21.47 2.96 7.89
N HIS A 283 -22.58 2.29 8.23
CA HIS A 283 -23.87 2.46 7.60
C HIS A 283 -24.78 3.33 8.47
N SER A 284 -25.47 4.32 7.89
CA SER A 284 -26.49 5.11 8.59
C SER A 284 -25.93 5.74 9.87
N ARG A 285 -26.42 5.37 11.07
CA ARG A 285 -25.85 5.84 12.35
C ARG A 285 -24.36 5.55 12.50
N GLY A 286 -23.86 4.41 12.01
CA GLY A 286 -22.43 4.10 12.03
C GLY A 286 -21.60 5.09 11.18
N SER A 287 -22.17 5.65 10.11
CA SER A 287 -21.52 6.72 9.35
C SER A 287 -21.41 8.02 10.17
N ILE A 288 -22.41 8.33 11.00
CA ILE A 288 -22.39 9.50 11.89
C ILE A 288 -21.27 9.33 12.93
N GLY A 289 -21.20 8.18 13.59
CA GLY A 289 -20.10 7.86 14.50
C GLY A 289 -18.74 7.94 13.80
N THR A 290 -18.65 7.46 12.56
CA THR A 290 -17.42 7.58 11.74
C THR A 290 -17.03 9.04 11.51
N PHE A 291 -17.98 9.94 11.18
CA PHE A 291 -17.70 11.37 11.05
C PHE A 291 -17.20 12.00 12.36
N ALA A 292 -17.78 11.60 13.50
CA ALA A 292 -17.39 12.13 14.81
C ALA A 292 -15.91 11.84 15.16
N ILE A 293 -15.35 10.75 14.61
CA ILE A 293 -13.96 10.34 14.84
C ILE A 293 -13.03 10.53 13.65
N ALA A 294 -13.51 11.09 12.52
CA ALA A 294 -12.75 11.16 11.28
C ALA A 294 -11.47 12.02 11.34
N SER A 295 -11.29 12.81 12.41
CA SER A 295 -10.07 13.56 12.69
C SER A 295 -9.03 12.76 13.48
N ASP A 296 -9.30 11.50 13.85
CA ASP A 296 -8.32 10.62 14.48
C ASP A 296 -7.14 10.38 13.52
N SER A 297 -5.94 10.75 13.97
CA SER A 297 -4.73 10.75 13.13
C SER A 297 -4.28 9.36 12.67
N ARG A 298 -4.82 8.30 13.26
CA ARG A 298 -4.52 6.91 12.83
C ARG A 298 -5.23 6.55 11.53
N LEU A 299 -6.37 7.18 11.25
CA LEU A 299 -7.18 6.84 10.09
C LEU A 299 -6.55 7.39 8.80
N LYS A 300 -6.47 6.55 7.78
CA LYS A 300 -6.02 6.91 6.42
C LYS A 300 -7.17 7.22 5.48
N THR A 301 -8.36 6.73 5.80
CA THR A 301 -9.57 7.03 5.06
C THR A 301 -10.82 6.74 5.89
N THR A 302 -11.94 7.35 5.50
CA THR A 302 -13.27 7.00 6.04
C THR A 302 -14.28 6.65 4.95
N ILE A 303 -15.25 5.80 5.31
CA ILE A 303 -16.28 5.28 4.40
C ILE A 303 -17.66 5.54 5.02
N HIS A 304 -18.52 6.25 4.30
CA HIS A 304 -19.84 6.65 4.78
C HIS A 304 -20.92 6.10 3.85
N VAL A 305 -21.72 5.15 4.35
CA VAL A 305 -22.70 4.43 3.53
C VAL A 305 -24.11 4.75 3.98
N ALA A 306 -25.00 5.12 3.05
CA ALA A 306 -26.37 5.58 3.32
C ALA A 306 -26.43 6.39 4.61
N GLY A 307 -25.56 7.38 4.68
CA GLY A 307 -25.22 8.10 5.88
C GLY A 307 -25.00 9.57 5.59
N GLY A 308 -24.63 10.31 6.61
CA GLY A 308 -24.42 11.74 6.48
C GLY A 308 -24.60 12.40 7.83
N SER A 309 -23.99 13.56 8.01
CA SER A 309 -24.21 14.36 9.20
C SER A 309 -25.57 15.04 9.13
N PHE A 310 -26.39 14.87 10.17
CA PHE A 310 -27.72 15.48 10.19
C PHE A 310 -27.68 17.01 10.16
N ASP A 311 -26.59 17.59 10.64
CA ASP A 311 -26.36 19.04 10.70
C ASP A 311 -25.52 19.57 9.53
N GLY A 312 -25.04 18.70 8.63
CA GLY A 312 -24.15 19.05 7.52
C GLY A 312 -22.72 19.42 7.91
N ASN A 313 -22.31 19.19 9.17
CA ASN A 313 -20.98 19.56 9.66
C ASN A 313 -20.00 18.39 9.76
N GLY A 314 -20.43 17.15 9.52
CA GLY A 314 -19.58 15.97 9.66
C GLY A 314 -18.32 16.02 8.79
N SER A 315 -18.46 16.54 7.56
CA SER A 315 -17.33 16.72 6.64
C SER A 315 -16.20 17.59 7.20
N ARG A 316 -16.49 18.49 8.16
CA ARG A 316 -15.47 19.33 8.82
C ARG A 316 -14.48 18.54 9.66
N ASN A 317 -14.84 17.33 10.08
CA ASN A 317 -13.94 16.44 10.84
C ASN A 317 -13.02 15.62 9.93
N LEU A 318 -13.29 15.55 8.62
CA LEU A 318 -12.43 14.80 7.72
C LEU A 318 -11.04 15.42 7.64
N ARG A 319 -10.00 14.58 7.68
CA ARG A 319 -8.59 14.97 7.51
C ARG A 319 -7.89 14.22 6.37
N ASN A 320 -8.48 13.13 5.91
CA ASN A 320 -7.92 12.21 4.93
C ASN A 320 -8.97 11.89 3.85
N PRO A 321 -8.60 11.26 2.72
CA PRO A 321 -9.55 10.90 1.68
C PRO A 321 -10.76 10.13 2.21
N ALA A 322 -11.95 10.40 1.69
CA ALA A 322 -13.17 9.70 2.09
C ALA A 322 -14.02 9.29 0.88
N ILE A 323 -14.94 8.35 1.11
CA ILE A 323 -15.95 7.94 0.13
C ILE A 323 -17.35 7.95 0.74
N TYR A 324 -18.30 8.53 0.01
CA TYR A 324 -19.73 8.53 0.32
C TYR A 324 -20.46 7.62 -0.67
N ILE A 325 -21.23 6.66 -0.16
CA ILE A 325 -21.92 5.64 -0.95
C ILE A 325 -23.40 5.65 -0.57
N CYS A 326 -24.26 6.17 -1.44
CA CYS A 326 -25.66 6.43 -1.12
C CYS A 326 -26.60 5.80 -2.16
N GLY A 327 -27.89 5.69 -1.86
CA GLY A 327 -28.87 5.03 -2.72
C GLY A 327 -29.86 6.02 -3.31
N GLU A 328 -30.24 5.84 -4.57
CA GLU A 328 -31.21 6.71 -5.24
C GLU A 328 -32.58 6.72 -4.51
N ASN A 329 -33.02 5.56 -4.02
CA ASN A 329 -34.29 5.41 -3.31
C ASN A 329 -34.17 5.68 -1.79
N ASP A 330 -32.99 6.08 -1.31
CA ASP A 330 -32.79 6.44 0.08
C ASP A 330 -33.20 7.91 0.34
N THR A 331 -34.45 8.08 0.73
CA THR A 331 -35.01 9.38 1.11
C THR A 331 -34.58 9.87 2.50
N THR A 332 -33.83 9.04 3.26
CA THR A 332 -33.41 9.36 4.63
C THR A 332 -32.02 9.98 4.66
N ALA A 333 -31.05 9.39 3.97
CA ALA A 333 -29.65 9.79 4.10
C ALA A 333 -29.03 10.36 2.82
N THR A 334 -29.53 10.07 1.63
CA THR A 334 -28.96 10.62 0.38
C THR A 334 -28.93 12.15 0.36
N PRO A 335 -29.97 12.89 0.81
CA PRO A 335 -29.89 14.35 0.93
C PRO A 335 -28.78 14.84 1.87
N ASN A 336 -28.42 14.05 2.89
CA ASN A 336 -27.30 14.36 3.78
C ASN A 336 -25.97 14.11 3.07
N CYS A 337 -25.85 13.00 2.32
CA CYS A 337 -24.66 12.72 1.51
C CYS A 337 -24.34 13.84 0.52
N GLU A 338 -25.35 14.35 -0.18
CA GLU A 338 -25.19 15.42 -1.17
C GLU A 338 -24.74 16.73 -0.51
N ARG A 339 -25.32 17.06 0.64
CA ARG A 339 -24.95 18.22 1.45
C ARG A 339 -23.51 18.10 1.95
N ASP A 340 -23.17 16.96 2.55
CA ASP A 340 -21.83 16.69 3.06
C ASP A 340 -20.81 16.73 1.93
N TYR A 341 -21.10 16.09 0.78
CA TYR A 341 -20.22 16.09 -0.39
C TYR A 341 -19.93 17.51 -0.84
N SER A 342 -20.97 18.35 -0.93
CA SER A 342 -20.81 19.76 -1.32
C SER A 342 -19.88 20.51 -0.36
N ALA A 343 -19.99 20.25 0.95
CA ALA A 343 -19.17 20.89 1.99
C ALA A 343 -17.75 20.31 2.14
N THR A 344 -17.48 19.09 1.65
CA THR A 344 -16.18 18.42 1.83
C THR A 344 -15.03 19.11 1.10
N THR A 345 -13.92 19.31 1.83
CA THR A 345 -12.69 19.98 1.37
C THR A 345 -11.48 19.05 1.20
N VAL A 346 -11.52 17.84 1.76
CA VAL A 346 -10.51 16.79 1.53
C VAL A 346 -10.80 16.03 0.22
N PRO A 347 -9.85 15.21 -0.31
CA PRO A 347 -10.14 14.32 -1.43
C PRO A 347 -11.37 13.46 -1.15
N ILE A 348 -12.32 13.45 -2.07
CA ILE A 348 -13.61 12.79 -1.85
C ILE A 348 -14.11 12.12 -3.13
N VAL A 349 -14.65 10.92 -2.95
CA VAL A 349 -15.49 10.22 -3.94
C VAL A 349 -16.91 10.17 -3.40
N PHE A 350 -17.89 10.44 -4.25
CA PHE A 350 -19.30 10.34 -3.93
C PHE A 350 -20.00 9.54 -5.02
N THR A 351 -20.73 8.51 -4.63
CA THR A 351 -21.53 7.71 -5.55
C THR A 351 -22.95 7.56 -5.05
N ILE A 352 -23.90 7.63 -5.98
CA ILE A 352 -25.28 7.21 -5.80
C ILE A 352 -25.49 5.91 -6.58
N MET A 353 -26.15 4.93 -5.97
CA MET A 353 -26.54 3.67 -6.59
C MET A 353 -28.00 3.69 -7.03
N ASP A 354 -28.25 3.45 -8.30
CA ASP A 354 -29.58 3.42 -8.92
C ASP A 354 -30.44 2.33 -8.29
N ASN A 355 -31.71 2.64 -8.04
CA ASN A 355 -32.72 1.73 -7.46
C ASN A 355 -32.36 1.12 -6.08
N VAL A 356 -31.36 1.64 -5.37
CA VAL A 356 -30.96 1.14 -4.03
C VAL A 356 -31.58 1.99 -2.93
N ASP A 357 -32.21 1.34 -1.95
CA ASP A 357 -32.76 1.98 -0.74
C ASP A 357 -31.74 2.10 0.40
N HIS A 358 -32.17 2.73 1.50
CA HIS A 358 -31.35 2.95 2.70
C HIS A 358 -30.74 1.65 3.25
N ILE A 359 -31.55 0.60 3.40
CA ILE A 359 -31.13 -0.64 4.07
C ILE A 359 -30.16 -1.44 3.19
N ASN A 360 -30.44 -1.49 1.90
CA ASN A 360 -29.66 -2.25 0.94
C ASN A 360 -28.33 -1.59 0.56
N ALA A 361 -28.16 -0.29 0.81
CA ALA A 361 -26.95 0.45 0.45
C ALA A 361 -25.65 -0.17 0.99
N ALA A 362 -25.64 -0.68 2.22
CA ALA A 362 -24.45 -1.35 2.76
C ALA A 362 -24.09 -2.65 2.03
N ARG A 363 -25.09 -3.37 1.52
CA ARG A 363 -24.88 -4.63 0.79
C ARG A 363 -24.50 -4.36 -0.66
N SER A 364 -25.24 -3.50 -1.35
CA SER A 364 -24.96 -3.11 -2.73
C SER A 364 -23.65 -2.32 -2.85
N GLY A 365 -23.30 -1.55 -1.81
CA GLY A 365 -22.07 -0.76 -1.69
C GLY A 365 -20.79 -1.58 -1.47
N LEU A 366 -20.89 -2.84 -1.06
CA LEU A 366 -19.76 -3.66 -0.62
C LEU A 366 -18.61 -3.79 -1.65
N PRO A 367 -18.86 -3.88 -2.96
CA PRO A 367 -17.77 -3.90 -3.94
C PRO A 367 -16.97 -2.60 -3.97
N ALA A 368 -17.64 -1.45 -3.92
CA ALA A 368 -17.00 -0.13 -3.82
C ALA A 368 -16.23 0.03 -2.51
N ILE A 369 -16.78 -0.45 -1.39
CA ILE A 369 -16.10 -0.44 -0.08
C ILE A 369 -14.83 -1.29 -0.13
N THR A 370 -14.92 -2.49 -0.71
CA THR A 370 -13.79 -3.41 -0.87
C THR A 370 -12.68 -2.80 -1.74
N ALA A 371 -13.04 -2.26 -2.91
CA ALA A 371 -12.10 -1.63 -3.82
C ALA A 371 -11.45 -0.38 -3.19
N TRP A 372 -12.22 0.39 -2.42
CA TRP A 372 -11.74 1.59 -1.74
C TRP A 372 -10.74 1.25 -0.64
N LEU A 373 -11.06 0.29 0.23
CA LEU A 373 -10.13 -0.16 1.27
C LEU A 373 -8.85 -0.73 0.66
N ARG A 374 -8.97 -1.53 -0.40
CA ARG A 374 -7.81 -2.08 -1.12
C ARG A 374 -6.91 -1.02 -1.72
N TRP A 375 -7.52 0.05 -2.26
CA TRP A 375 -6.78 1.20 -2.74
C TRP A 375 -6.10 1.97 -1.59
N GLN A 376 -6.89 2.45 -0.62
CA GLN A 376 -6.43 3.42 0.36
C GLN A 376 -5.51 2.83 1.42
N ILE A 377 -5.79 1.60 1.88
CA ILE A 377 -5.04 0.97 2.97
C ILE A 377 -4.48 -0.41 2.61
N GLY A 378 -4.98 -1.05 1.54
CA GLY A 378 -4.50 -2.35 1.07
C GLY A 378 -3.28 -2.30 0.15
N GLY A 379 -2.88 -1.12 -0.34
CA GLY A 379 -1.69 -0.95 -1.19
C GLY A 379 -1.91 -1.20 -2.68
N GLU A 380 -3.15 -1.37 -3.15
CA GLU A 380 -3.47 -1.52 -4.57
C GLU A 380 -3.79 -0.16 -5.22
N THR A 381 -2.75 0.64 -5.48
CA THR A 381 -2.86 1.99 -6.06
C THR A 381 -3.58 2.04 -7.40
N ASP A 382 -3.49 0.99 -8.20
CA ASP A 382 -4.13 0.89 -9.52
C ASP A 382 -5.66 0.95 -9.43
N ARG A 383 -6.24 0.57 -8.27
CA ARG A 383 -7.69 0.64 -8.03
C ARG A 383 -8.22 2.07 -7.99
N ARG A 384 -7.36 3.09 -7.94
CA ARG A 384 -7.74 4.50 -8.17
C ARG A 384 -8.59 4.65 -9.43
N GLY A 385 -8.22 3.96 -10.52
CA GLY A 385 -8.93 4.01 -11.80
C GLY A 385 -10.38 3.49 -11.76
N MET A 386 -10.74 2.73 -10.71
CA MET A 386 -12.12 2.29 -10.51
C MET A 386 -13.04 3.44 -10.09
N PHE A 387 -12.50 4.50 -9.48
CA PHE A 387 -13.26 5.62 -8.93
C PHE A 387 -13.02 6.94 -9.64
N ILE A 388 -11.83 7.13 -10.22
CA ILE A 388 -11.39 8.43 -10.75
C ILE A 388 -10.87 8.27 -12.17
N GLY A 389 -11.41 9.09 -13.07
CA GLY A 389 -11.05 9.13 -14.48
C GLY A 389 -12.28 8.93 -15.37
N ALA A 390 -12.13 9.23 -16.65
CA ALA A 390 -13.18 8.94 -17.64
C ALA A 390 -13.40 7.43 -17.73
N GLY A 391 -14.66 7.00 -17.74
CA GLY A 391 -15.02 5.58 -17.86
C GLY A 391 -14.62 4.72 -16.65
N CYS A 392 -14.52 5.32 -15.45
CA CYS A 392 -14.21 4.56 -14.24
C CYS A 392 -15.23 3.43 -13.99
N TYR A 393 -14.80 2.34 -13.35
CA TYR A 393 -15.67 1.18 -13.10
C TYR A 393 -16.97 1.56 -12.36
N PHE A 394 -16.87 2.40 -11.34
CA PHE A 394 -18.01 2.91 -10.57
C PHE A 394 -18.66 4.15 -11.22
N CYS A 395 -18.37 4.48 -12.47
CA CYS A 395 -18.99 5.57 -13.21
C CYS A 395 -20.11 5.07 -14.16
N GLY A 396 -20.40 3.77 -14.16
CA GLY A 396 -21.44 3.16 -15.00
C GLY A 396 -22.11 1.97 -14.33
N GLY A 397 -23.04 1.32 -15.04
CA GLY A 397 -23.89 0.29 -14.45
C GLY A 397 -24.91 0.93 -13.51
N ILE A 398 -24.98 0.47 -12.26
CA ILE A 398 -25.85 1.07 -11.23
C ILE A 398 -25.25 2.33 -10.59
N TRP A 399 -24.03 2.73 -10.96
CA TRP A 399 -23.25 3.70 -10.21
C TRP A 399 -23.19 5.06 -10.89
N SER A 400 -23.53 6.10 -10.13
CA SER A 400 -23.37 7.50 -10.50
C SER A 400 -22.27 8.15 -9.64
N THR A 401 -21.00 7.96 -10.02
CA THR A 401 -19.83 8.46 -9.26
C THR A 401 -19.34 9.83 -9.70
N ARG A 402 -18.96 10.65 -8.71
CA ARG A 402 -18.27 11.93 -8.85
C ARG A 402 -17.10 12.01 -7.86
N SER A 403 -16.09 12.81 -8.16
CA SER A 403 -14.96 13.03 -7.26
C SER A 403 -14.47 14.48 -7.32
N LYS A 404 -13.85 14.96 -6.24
CA LYS A 404 -13.20 16.29 -6.18
C LYS A 404 -12.06 16.31 -5.15
N ASN A 405 -11.25 17.38 -5.21
CA ASN A 405 -10.14 17.67 -4.30
C ASN A 405 -9.00 16.62 -4.31
N TRP A 406 -8.73 15.97 -5.45
CA TRP A 406 -7.69 14.95 -5.63
C TRP A 406 -6.38 15.48 -6.17
#